data_AF-A0A2C9LGC5-F1
#
_entry.id   AF-A0A2C9LGC5-F1
#
_cell.length_a   1.000
_cell.length_b   1.000
_cell.length_c   1.000
_cell.angle_alpha   90.00
_cell.angle_beta   90.00
_cell.angle_gamma   90.00
#
_symmetry.space_group_name_H-M   'P 1'
#
loop_
_entity.id
_entity.type
_entity.pdbx_description
1 polymer ?
#
loop_
_entity_poly.entity_id
_entity_poly.type
_entity_poly.pdbx_seq_one_letter_code
_entity_poly.pdbx_strand_id
1 'polypeptide(L)'
;MSNADLAYELRFLYAENSNPSMNYATTIIPDITDNNNDLNFNYSISGSDKIAPIMAFDDGEFTYLKFRTINVEMPAIFDVDARGNESIINYKSVDDYIVIERVSSLFTLRAGNEITCLFNENIPFIKEEVRKRKK
;
A
#
# COMPACT_ATOMS: atom_id res chain seq x y z
N MET A 1 4.53 52.53 -38.43
CA MET A 1 5.65 51.56 -38.32
C MET A 1 5.80 51.23 -36.85
N SER A 2 5.78 49.93 -36.54
CA SER A 2 5.75 49.31 -35.22
C SER A 2 6.98 49.58 -34.36
N ASN A 3 6.83 49.55 -33.04
CA ASN A 3 7.66 48.62 -32.28
C ASN A 3 6.91 48.12 -31.03
N ALA A 4 6.78 46.80 -30.94
CA ALA A 4 6.07 46.08 -29.90
C ALA A 4 6.90 46.06 -28.60
N ASP A 5 6.22 46.08 -27.45
CA ASP A 5 6.81 45.82 -26.13
C ASP A 5 7.54 44.47 -26.15
N LEU A 6 8.87 44.50 -26.19
CA LEU A 6 9.70 43.32 -26.08
C LEU A 6 9.79 42.90 -24.61
N ALA A 7 8.98 41.92 -24.22
CA ALA A 7 9.20 41.18 -22.99
C ALA A 7 10.24 40.07 -23.24
N TYR A 8 11.26 40.00 -22.39
CA TYR A 8 12.27 38.96 -22.42
C TYR A 8 12.00 37.95 -21.31
N GLU A 9 11.95 36.65 -21.64
CA GLU A 9 11.84 35.57 -20.66
C GLU A 9 13.25 34.99 -20.42
N LEU A 10 13.71 35.05 -19.17
CA LEU A 10 14.96 34.44 -18.74
C LEU A 10 14.63 33.15 -17.97
N ARG A 11 15.01 32.00 -18.52
CA ARG A 11 14.90 30.70 -17.82
C ARG A 11 16.29 30.26 -17.37
N PHE A 12 16.44 30.00 -16.08
CA PHE A 12 17.60 29.30 -15.55
C PHE A 12 17.31 27.80 -15.52
N LEU A 13 18.06 27.04 -16.31
CA LEU A 13 18.11 25.58 -16.18
C LEU A 13 19.23 25.26 -15.20
N TYR A 14 18.86 24.82 -14.00
CA TYR A 14 19.82 24.33 -13.03
C TYR A 14 20.19 22.90 -13.42
N ALA A 15 21.48 22.65 -13.64
CA ALA A 15 21.97 21.30 -13.81
C ALA A 15 21.79 20.55 -12.48
N GLU A 16 21.02 19.47 -12.47
CA GLU A 16 21.07 18.51 -11.37
C GLU A 16 22.47 17.87 -11.41
N ASN A 17 23.35 18.33 -10.52
CA ASN A 17 24.66 17.72 -10.31
C ASN A 17 24.53 16.43 -9.50
N SER A 18 23.87 15.48 -10.13
CA SER A 18 24.06 14.05 -10.05
C SER A 18 23.38 13.57 -11.31
N ASN A 19 23.99 12.64 -12.05
CA ASN A 19 23.09 11.64 -12.60
C ASN A 19 22.68 10.88 -11.34
N PRO A 20 21.49 11.08 -10.73
CA PRO A 20 20.92 9.92 -10.08
C PRO A 20 20.94 8.90 -11.20
N SER A 21 21.65 7.79 -11.01
CA SER A 21 21.35 6.59 -11.79
C SER A 21 19.83 6.59 -11.84
N MET A 22 19.26 6.77 -13.03
CA MET A 22 17.83 6.76 -13.25
C MET A 22 17.47 5.30 -12.99
N ASN A 23 17.45 4.93 -11.71
CA ASN A 23 16.55 3.95 -11.19
C ASN A 23 15.23 4.61 -11.50
N TYR A 24 14.75 4.39 -12.73
CA TYR A 24 13.33 4.24 -12.90
C TYR A 24 12.95 3.40 -11.70
N ALA A 25 12.22 3.97 -10.76
CA ALA A 25 11.39 3.16 -9.92
C ALA A 25 10.40 2.51 -10.90
N THR A 26 10.87 1.55 -11.71
CA THR A 26 10.10 0.35 -12.00
C THR A 26 9.54 0.02 -10.64
N THR A 27 8.25 0.18 -10.50
CA THR A 27 7.59 -0.27 -9.30
C THR A 27 7.85 -1.76 -9.25
N ILE A 28 8.87 -2.18 -8.49
CA ILE A 28 9.43 -3.53 -8.58
C ILE A 28 8.42 -4.41 -7.87
N ILE A 29 7.48 -4.97 -8.63
CA ILE A 29 6.70 -6.09 -8.14
C ILE A 29 7.69 -7.26 -8.07
N PRO A 30 7.84 -7.93 -6.93
CA PRO A 30 8.72 -9.09 -6.82
C PRO A 30 8.25 -10.16 -7.80
N ASP A 31 9.21 -10.77 -8.50
CA ASP A 31 8.90 -11.93 -9.33
C ASP A 31 8.52 -13.09 -8.41
N ILE A 32 7.22 -13.40 -8.37
CA ILE A 32 6.66 -14.47 -7.53
C ILE A 32 7.18 -15.85 -7.99
N THR A 33 7.74 -15.96 -9.20
CA THR A 33 8.35 -17.19 -9.70
C THR A 33 9.83 -17.35 -9.30
N ASP A 34 10.47 -16.29 -8.82
CA ASP A 34 11.84 -16.33 -8.31
C ASP A 34 11.84 -16.81 -6.85
N ASN A 35 12.43 -17.98 -6.64
CA ASN A 35 12.53 -18.62 -5.33
C ASN A 35 13.61 -18.02 -4.41
N ASN A 36 14.33 -16.99 -4.87
CA ASN A 36 15.32 -16.28 -4.05
C ASN A 36 14.74 -15.14 -3.20
N ASN A 37 13.51 -14.72 -3.44
CA ASN A 37 12.85 -13.74 -2.58
C ASN A 37 12.14 -14.46 -1.43
N ASP A 38 12.51 -14.14 -0.19
CA ASP A 38 11.86 -14.63 1.03
C ASP A 38 10.45 -14.00 1.18
N LEU A 39 9.53 -14.39 0.30
CA LEU A 39 8.16 -13.90 0.27
C LEU A 39 7.31 -14.59 1.34
N ASN A 40 6.57 -13.79 2.10
CA ASN A 40 5.62 -14.26 3.09
C ASN A 40 4.19 -14.31 2.51
N PHE A 41 3.65 -15.51 2.33
CA PHE A 41 2.25 -15.75 1.90
C PHE A 41 1.32 -16.11 3.06
N ASN A 42 1.79 -16.08 4.30
CA ASN A 42 1.05 -16.54 5.47
C ASN A 42 0.06 -15.48 5.95
N TYR A 43 -1.05 -15.35 5.23
CA TYR A 43 -2.12 -14.41 5.51
C TYR A 43 -3.47 -15.11 5.67
N SER A 44 -4.29 -14.64 6.60
CA SER A 44 -5.67 -15.10 6.77
C SER A 44 -6.67 -13.95 6.60
N ILE A 45 -7.91 -14.30 6.25
CA ILE A 45 -8.97 -13.33 5.96
C ILE A 45 -10.21 -13.67 6.81
N SER A 46 -10.87 -12.64 7.33
CA SER A 46 -12.23 -12.75 7.88
C SER A 46 -13.12 -11.60 7.41
N GLY A 47 -14.43 -11.78 7.44
CA GLY A 47 -15.39 -10.77 6.99
C GLY A 47 -15.96 -11.07 5.61
N SER A 48 -16.13 -10.04 4.77
CA SER A 48 -16.81 -10.15 3.48
C SER A 48 -15.91 -10.69 2.36
N ASP A 49 -16.36 -11.72 1.66
CA ASP A 49 -15.65 -12.22 0.47
C ASP A 49 -15.75 -11.28 -0.74
N LYS A 50 -16.69 -10.33 -0.74
CA LYS A 50 -16.92 -9.44 -1.90
C LYS A 50 -15.76 -8.50 -2.15
N ILE A 51 -15.10 -8.05 -1.08
CA ILE A 51 -13.98 -7.12 -1.10
C ILE A 51 -12.69 -7.76 -0.60
N ALA A 52 -12.67 -9.08 -0.45
CA ALA A 52 -11.48 -9.81 -0.06
C ALA A 52 -10.46 -9.86 -1.21
N PRO A 53 -9.16 -9.71 -0.93
CA PRO A 53 -8.13 -10.00 -1.91
C PRO A 53 -8.12 -11.50 -2.23
N ILE A 54 -7.80 -11.84 -3.48
CA ILE A 54 -7.58 -13.22 -3.92
C ILE A 54 -6.15 -13.71 -3.67
N MET A 55 -5.25 -12.78 -3.36
CA MET A 55 -3.87 -13.06 -3.00
C MET A 55 -3.36 -11.93 -2.10
N ALA A 56 -2.64 -12.30 -1.05
CA ALA A 56 -1.94 -11.38 -0.17
C ALA A 56 -0.57 -11.98 0.18
N PHE A 57 0.47 -11.18 0.08
CA PHE A 57 1.82 -11.56 0.51
C PHE A 57 2.65 -10.30 0.81
N ASP A 58 3.80 -10.46 1.44
CA ASP A 58 4.79 -9.40 1.62
C ASP A 58 6.21 -9.89 1.34
N ASP A 59 7.13 -8.96 1.12
CA ASP A 59 8.56 -9.19 0.95
C ASP A 59 9.38 -8.71 2.17
N GLY A 60 8.70 -8.44 3.30
CA GLY A 60 9.28 -7.82 4.49
C GLY A 60 9.34 -6.29 4.46
N GLU A 61 9.14 -5.63 3.32
CA GLU A 61 9.10 -4.17 3.19
C GLU A 61 7.69 -3.68 2.81
N PHE A 62 7.07 -4.30 1.81
CA PHE A 62 5.76 -3.96 1.27
C PHE A 62 4.79 -5.15 1.27
N THR A 63 3.50 -4.85 1.43
CA THR A 63 2.43 -5.84 1.28
C THR A 63 1.74 -5.69 -0.07
N TYR A 64 1.59 -6.81 -0.78
CA TYR A 64 1.03 -6.89 -2.12
C TYR A 64 -0.33 -7.60 -2.06
N LEU A 65 -1.38 -6.91 -2.49
CA LEU A 65 -2.73 -7.44 -2.54
C LEU A 65 -3.21 -7.54 -3.99
N LYS A 66 -3.73 -8.69 -4.39
CA LYS A 66 -4.41 -8.86 -5.68
C LYS A 66 -5.90 -8.97 -5.44
N PHE A 67 -6.70 -8.20 -6.17
CA PHE A 67 -8.16 -8.27 -6.12
C PHE A 67 -8.73 -8.90 -7.39
N ARG A 68 -9.98 -9.35 -7.33
CA ARG A 68 -10.73 -9.73 -8.53
C ARG A 68 -10.99 -8.46 -9.34
N THR A 69 -10.79 -8.52 -10.66
CA THR A 69 -10.96 -7.36 -11.55
C THR A 69 -12.38 -7.20 -12.08
N ILE A 70 -13.24 -8.22 -11.95
CA ILE A 70 -14.59 -8.22 -12.51
C ILE A 70 -15.62 -8.13 -11.37
N ASN A 71 -16.48 -7.10 -11.43
CA ASN A 71 -17.61 -6.87 -10.53
C ASN A 71 -17.23 -6.77 -9.04
N VAL A 72 -16.08 -6.16 -8.74
CA VAL A 72 -15.64 -5.89 -7.36
C VAL A 72 -15.41 -4.40 -7.17
N GLU A 73 -15.99 -3.86 -6.10
CA GLU A 73 -15.72 -2.51 -5.63
C GLU A 73 -14.34 -2.50 -4.96
N MET A 74 -13.47 -1.58 -5.37
CA MET A 74 -12.13 -1.45 -4.77
C MET A 74 -12.28 -0.89 -3.33
N PRO A 75 -11.85 -1.64 -2.30
CA PRO A 75 -11.99 -1.18 -0.93
C PRO A 75 -10.95 -0.11 -0.56
N ALA A 76 -11.30 0.73 0.43
CA ALA A 76 -10.32 1.51 1.17
C ALA A 76 -9.59 0.60 2.16
N ILE A 77 -8.27 0.75 2.26
CA ILE A 77 -7.39 -0.10 3.09
C ILE A 77 -6.86 0.73 4.27
N PHE A 78 -6.98 0.18 5.47
CA PHE A 78 -6.54 0.79 6.71
C PHE A 78 -5.59 -0.15 7.47
N ASP A 79 -4.58 0.41 8.10
CA ASP A 79 -3.75 -0.29 9.09
C ASP A 79 -4.42 -0.27 10.47
N VAL A 80 -4.32 -1.35 11.22
CA VAL A 80 -4.90 -1.47 12.56
C VAL A 80 -3.80 -1.55 13.61
N ASP A 81 -3.76 -0.56 14.51
CA ASP A 81 -2.80 -0.55 15.62
C ASP A 81 -3.16 -1.57 16.71
N ALA A 82 -2.24 -1.82 17.65
CA ALA A 82 -2.46 -2.75 18.75
C ALA A 82 -3.64 -2.38 19.68
N ARG A 83 -4.13 -1.14 19.64
CA ARG A 83 -5.33 -0.70 20.37
C ARG A 83 -6.62 -0.94 19.58
N GLY A 84 -6.50 -1.33 18.32
CA GLY A 84 -7.60 -1.53 17.39
C GLY A 84 -8.06 -0.26 16.67
N ASN A 85 -7.24 0.79 16.65
CA ASN A 85 -7.54 2.00 15.88
C ASN A 85 -7.13 1.81 14.42
N GLU A 86 -8.00 2.24 13.51
CA GLU A 86 -7.72 2.27 12.08
C GLU A 86 -6.98 3.56 11.71
N SER A 87 -5.96 3.45 10.84
CA SER A 87 -5.21 4.56 10.29
C SER A 87 -5.09 4.47 8.77
N ILE A 88 -5.09 5.63 8.12
CA ILE A 88 -4.91 5.73 6.67
C ILE A 88 -3.46 5.39 6.33
N ILE A 89 -3.28 4.61 5.27
CA ILE A 89 -1.97 4.20 4.76
C ILE A 89 -1.79 4.61 3.31
N ASN A 90 -0.53 4.77 2.91
CA ASN A 90 -0.18 4.96 1.52
C ASN A 90 -0.14 3.61 0.81
N TYR A 91 -0.80 3.55 -0.34
CA TYR A 91 -0.72 2.44 -1.26
C TYR A 91 -0.80 2.94 -2.70
N LYS A 92 -0.32 2.13 -3.63
CA LYS A 92 -0.34 2.41 -5.07
C LYS A 92 -0.83 1.19 -5.84
N SER A 93 -1.50 1.43 -6.96
CA SER A 93 -1.88 0.37 -7.90
C SER A 93 -0.76 0.17 -8.90
N VAL A 94 -0.32 -1.07 -9.06
CA VAL A 94 0.82 -1.45 -9.91
C VAL A 94 0.46 -2.77 -10.57
N ASP A 95 0.33 -2.76 -11.90
CA ASP A 95 -0.21 -3.89 -12.67
C ASP A 95 -1.52 -4.41 -12.03
N ASP A 96 -1.54 -5.69 -11.63
CA ASP A 96 -2.68 -6.34 -11.00
C ASP A 96 -2.71 -6.20 -9.46
N TYR A 97 -1.75 -5.49 -8.87
CA TYR A 97 -1.52 -5.44 -7.43
C TYR A 97 -1.79 -4.06 -6.84
N ILE A 98 -2.33 -4.06 -5.62
CA ILE A 98 -2.23 -2.94 -4.71
C ILE A 98 -1.01 -3.16 -3.84
N VAL A 99 -0.04 -2.25 -3.92
CA VAL A 99 1.20 -2.28 -3.15
C VAL A 99 1.06 -1.29 -1.99
N ILE A 100 1.01 -1.83 -0.78
CA ILE A 100 0.97 -1.09 0.47
C ILE A 100 2.41 -0.86 0.92
N GLU A 101 2.76 0.39 1.22
CA GLU A 101 4.14 0.79 1.54
C GLU A 101 4.53 0.48 3.01
N ARG A 102 4.13 -0.70 3.50
CA ARG A 102 4.48 -1.26 4.81
C ARG A 102 3.98 -2.70 4.96
N VAL A 103 4.56 -3.41 5.94
CA VAL A 103 4.06 -4.67 6.47
C VAL A 103 3.44 -4.45 7.86
N SER A 104 2.26 -5.02 8.10
CA SER A 104 1.52 -4.90 9.37
C SER A 104 0.88 -6.22 9.79
N SER A 105 0.48 -6.30 11.07
CA SER A 105 -0.20 -7.46 11.65
C SER A 105 -1.65 -7.60 11.19
N LEU A 106 -2.34 -6.49 10.96
CA LEU A 106 -3.75 -6.46 10.59
C LEU A 106 -4.06 -5.25 9.70
N PHE A 107 -4.72 -5.51 8.59
CA PHE A 107 -5.38 -4.51 7.76
C PHE A 107 -6.89 -4.67 7.80
N THR A 108 -7.63 -3.56 7.74
CA THR A 108 -9.07 -3.56 7.53
C THR A 108 -9.40 -2.93 6.18
N LEU A 109 -10.20 -3.63 5.39
CA LEU A 109 -10.69 -3.25 4.08
C LEU A 109 -12.16 -2.88 4.20
N ARG A 110 -12.56 -1.74 3.65
CA ARG A 110 -13.92 -1.20 3.75
C ARG A 110 -14.44 -0.74 2.40
N ALA A 111 -15.66 -1.15 2.04
CA ALA A 111 -16.42 -0.60 0.91
C ALA A 111 -17.92 -0.62 1.22
N GLY A 112 -18.56 0.55 1.29
CA GLY A 112 -19.95 0.66 1.72
C GLY A 112 -20.20 0.00 3.09
N ASN A 113 -21.00 -1.07 3.09
CA ASN A 113 -21.31 -1.87 4.28
C ASN A 113 -20.44 -3.13 4.43
N GLU A 114 -19.56 -3.41 3.46
CA GLU A 114 -18.69 -4.57 3.45
C GLU A 114 -17.41 -4.25 4.24
N ILE A 115 -17.00 -5.19 5.08
CA ILE A 115 -15.79 -5.09 5.90
C ILE A 115 -15.04 -6.42 5.82
N THR A 116 -13.73 -6.34 5.58
CA THR A 116 -12.85 -7.52 5.53
C THR A 116 -11.57 -7.23 6.29
N CYS A 117 -11.17 -8.15 7.16
CA CYS A 117 -9.94 -8.09 7.93
C CYS A 117 -8.92 -9.04 7.31
N LEU A 118 -7.71 -8.54 7.06
CA LEU A 118 -6.58 -9.29 6.53
C LEU A 118 -5.49 -9.37 7.60
N PHE A 119 -5.18 -10.57 8.07
CA PHE A 119 -4.22 -10.82 9.14
C PHE A 119 -2.92 -11.36 8.55
N ASN A 120 -1.78 -10.82 9.00
CA ASN A 120 -0.48 -11.39 8.73
C ASN A 120 -0.13 -12.37 9.86
N GLU A 121 -0.11 -13.66 9.56
CA GLU A 121 0.11 -14.71 10.55
C GLU A 121 1.58 -14.83 10.98
N ASN A 122 2.52 -14.23 10.24
CA ASN A 122 3.93 -14.11 10.67
C ASN A 122 4.14 -12.98 11.68
N ILE A 123 3.20 -12.03 11.76
CA ILE A 123 3.20 -10.94 12.74
C ILE A 123 1.83 -10.91 13.43
N PRO A 124 1.54 -11.86 14.34
CA PRO A 124 0.20 -12.00 14.91
C PRO A 124 -0.28 -10.71 15.59
N PHE A 125 -1.55 -10.36 15.35
CA PHE A 125 -2.19 -9.21 15.98
C PHE A 125 -2.39 -9.44 17.49
N ILE A 126 -1.73 -8.62 18.31
CA ILE A 126 -1.87 -8.65 19.78
C ILE A 126 -2.56 -7.37 20.23
N LYS A 127 -3.76 -7.52 20.78
CA LYS A 127 -4.53 -6.39 21.29
C LYS A 127 -4.01 -5.92 22.66
N GLU A 128 -3.71 -4.64 22.80
CA GLU A 128 -3.41 -4.02 24.09
C GLU A 128 -4.66 -3.99 24.99
N GLU A 129 -4.59 -4.64 26.15
CA GLU A 129 -5.61 -4.46 27.19
C GLU A 129 -5.38 -3.15 27.94
N VAL A 130 -6.26 -2.17 27.71
CA VAL A 130 -6.28 -0.94 28.50
C VAL A 130 -6.76 -1.28 29.92
N ARG A 131 -5.83 -1.39 30.87
CA ARG A 131 -6.13 -1.50 32.30
C ARG A 131 -6.92 -0.25 32.74
N LYS A 132 -8.25 -0.36 32.85
CA LYS A 132 -9.09 0.68 33.44
C LYS A 132 -8.62 0.89 34.89
N ARG A 133 -8.00 2.05 35.18
CA ARG A 133 -7.77 2.47 36.57
C ARG A 133 -9.15 2.67 37.21
N LYS A 134 -9.51 1.78 38.14
CA LYS A 134 -10.67 2.00 39.02
C LYS A 134 -10.44 3.32 39.76
N LYS A 135 -11.39 4.23 39.65
CA LYS A 135 -11.46 5.47 40.43
C LYS A 135 -12.11 5.18 41.78
#